data_AF-A0A8J6WPI4-F1
#
_entry.id   AF-A0A8J6WPI4-F1
#
_cell.length_a   1.000
_cell.length_b   1.000
_cell.length_c   1.000
_cell.angle_alpha   90.00
_cell.angle_beta   90.00
_cell.angle_gamma   90.00
#
_symmetry.space_group_name_H-M   'P 1'
#
loop_
_entity.id
_entity.type
_entity.pdbx_description
1 polymer ?
#
loop_
_entity_poly.entity_id
_entity_poly.type
_entity_poly.pdbx_seq_one_letter_code
_entity_poly.pdbx_strand_id
1 'polypeptide(L)' 'MAWPKKPKDQLAAIRDLLRTNGGEWTVEQVVAQFKGVARKKQAIADHLESLESLGILVSHTEANVTRWHYAELQQAS' A
#
# COMPACT_ATOMS: atom_id res chain seq x y z
N MET A 1 -0.21 -13.09 -4.41
CA MET A 1 1.21 -13.21 -3.96
C MET A 1 1.28 -13.87 -2.59
N ALA A 2 2.42 -14.49 -2.23
CA ALA A 2 2.64 -14.94 -0.86
C ALA A 2 3.02 -13.74 0.02
N TRP A 3 2.52 -13.68 1.26
CA TRP A 3 2.86 -12.60 2.18
C TRP A 3 4.25 -12.79 2.78
N PRO A 4 5.18 -11.82 2.64
CA PRO A 4 6.51 -11.93 3.20
C PRO A 4 6.51 -12.00 4.74
N LYS A 5 7.50 -12.68 5.33
CA LYS A 5 7.59 -12.82 6.80
C LYS A 5 8.27 -11.62 7.48
N LYS A 6 9.26 -11.00 6.83
CA LYS A 6 10.03 -9.90 7.42
C LYS A 6 9.35 -8.55 7.14
N PRO A 7 9.29 -7.61 8.10
CA PRO A 7 8.63 -6.31 7.93
C PRO A 7 9.12 -5.53 6.71
N LYS A 8 10.45 -5.46 6.51
CA LYS A 8 11.03 -4.76 5.34
C LYS A 8 10.56 -5.34 4.00
N ASP A 9 10.39 -6.66 3.94
CA ASP A 9 9.98 -7.35 2.72
C ASP A 9 8.47 -7.16 2.49
N GLN A 10 7.68 -6.98 3.56
CA GLN A 10 6.26 -6.63 3.50
C GLN A 10 6.05 -5.22 2.93
N LEU A 11 6.79 -4.23 3.45
CA LEU A 11 6.80 -2.86 2.93
C LEU A 11 7.18 -2.84 1.44
N ALA A 12 8.25 -3.55 1.07
CA ALA A 12 8.68 -3.65 -0.32
C ALA A 12 7.60 -4.28 -1.21
N ALA A 13 6.93 -5.34 -0.74
CA ALA A 13 5.86 -5.99 -1.49
C ALA A 13 4.63 -5.11 -1.70
N ILE A 14 4.22 -4.32 -0.69
CA ILE A 14 3.12 -3.35 -0.83
C ILE A 14 3.52 -2.22 -1.79
N ARG A 15 4.71 -1.64 -1.60
CA ARG A 15 5.25 -0.62 -2.51
C ARG A 15 5.26 -1.09 -3.96
N ASP A 16 5.81 -2.27 -4.20
CA ASP A 16 5.95 -2.80 -5.56
C ASP A 16 4.59 -3.13 -6.17
N LEU A 17 3.62 -3.59 -5.37
CA LEU A 17 2.24 -3.77 -5.81
C LEU A 17 1.64 -2.45 -6.35
N LEU A 18 1.67 -1.38 -5.55
CA LEU A 18 1.08 -0.09 -5.92
C LEU A 18 1.83 0.57 -7.08
N ARG A 19 3.17 0.47 -7.10
CA ARG A 19 4.01 1.02 -8.17
C ARG A 19 3.79 0.31 -9.51
N THR A 20 3.70 -1.02 -9.51
CA THR A 20 3.59 -1.81 -10.75
C THR A 20 2.20 -1.74 -11.37
N ASN A 21 1.15 -1.68 -10.55
CA ASN A 21 -0.23 -1.68 -11.04
C ASN A 21 -0.80 -0.28 -11.20
N GLY A 22 -0.18 0.74 -10.60
CA GLY A 22 -0.65 2.12 -10.61
C GLY A 22 -2.03 2.28 -9.97
N GLY A 23 -2.61 3.47 -10.12
CA GLY A 23 -3.95 3.78 -9.64
C GLY A 23 -4.10 3.81 -8.12
N GLU A 24 -5.36 3.78 -7.67
CA GLU A 24 -5.75 3.99 -6.29
C GLU A 24 -6.21 2.69 -5.63
N TRP A 25 -5.77 2.50 -4.38
CA TRP A 25 -5.92 1.25 -3.66
C TRP A 25 -6.48 1.48 -2.25
N THR A 26 -7.53 0.74 -1.91
CA THR A 26 -7.98 0.59 -0.53
C THR A 26 -7.19 -0.52 0.17
N VAL A 27 -7.17 -0.51 1.51
CA VAL A 27 -6.58 -1.59 2.32
C VAL A 27 -7.13 -2.96 1.89
N GLU A 28 -8.42 -3.02 1.56
CA GLU A 28 -9.11 -4.27 1.19
C GLU A 28 -8.60 -4.82 -0.14
N GLN A 29 -8.37 -3.94 -1.11
CA GLN A 29 -7.81 -4.33 -2.40
C GLN A 29 -6.36 -4.81 -2.25
N VAL A 30 -5.56 -4.18 -1.37
CA VAL A 30 -4.20 -4.62 -1.07
C VAL A 30 -4.19 -5.99 -0.38
N VAL A 31 -5.05 -6.18 0.63
CA VAL A 31 -5.22 -7.46 1.34
C VAL A 31 -5.56 -8.59 0.36
N ALA A 32 -6.45 -8.34 -0.60
CA ALA A 32 -6.86 -9.31 -1.60
C ALA A 32 -5.70 -9.79 -2.50
N GLN A 33 -4.62 -9.02 -2.63
CA GLN A 33 -3.45 -9.42 -3.43
C GLN A 33 -2.59 -10.49 -2.75
N PHE A 34 -2.73 -10.69 -1.44
CA PHE A 34 -1.88 -11.61 -0.68
C PHE A 34 -2.68 -12.81 -0.16
N LYS A 35 -2.09 -14.00 -0.26
CA LYS A 35 -2.70 -15.23 0.27
C LYS A 35 -2.50 -15.32 1.79
N GLY A 36 -3.56 -15.68 2.52
CA GLY A 36 -3.47 -16.02 3.96
C GLY A 36 -3.30 -14.82 4.90
N VAL A 37 -3.69 -13.61 4.48
CA VAL A 37 -3.48 -12.37 5.25
C VAL A 37 -4.74 -11.66 5.72
N ALA A 38 -5.92 -12.28 5.60
CA ALA A 38 -7.17 -11.64 6.03
C ALA A 38 -7.11 -11.15 7.49
N ARG A 39 -6.40 -11.87 8.37
CA ARG A 39 -6.18 -11.48 9.78
C ARG A 39 -5.07 -10.43 9.99
N LYS A 40 -4.35 -10.06 8.95
CA LYS A 40 -3.23 -9.10 8.97
C LYS A 40 -3.60 -7.74 8.38
N LYS A 41 -4.90 -7.46 8.23
CA LYS A 41 -5.41 -6.20 7.71
C LYS A 41 -4.79 -4.99 8.41
N GLN A 42 -4.74 -4.99 9.75
CA GLN A 42 -4.13 -3.90 10.52
C GLN A 42 -2.65 -3.70 10.16
N ALA A 43 -1.85 -4.77 10.14
CA ALA A 43 -0.45 -4.68 9.76
C ALA A 43 -0.24 -4.16 8.32
N ILE A 44 -1.17 -4.44 7.40
CA ILE A 44 -1.13 -3.88 6.04
C ILE A 44 -1.46 -2.38 6.05
N ALA A 45 -2.43 -1.95 6.84
CA ALA A 45 -2.74 -0.54 7.03
C ALA A 45 -1.56 0.22 7.64
N ASP A 46 -0.95 -0.30 8.72
CA ASP A 46 0.22 0.30 9.37
C ASP A 46 1.40 0.45 8.38
N HIS A 47 1.57 -0.52 7.47
CA HIS A 47 2.60 -0.45 6.43
C HIS A 47 2.29 0.57 5.35
N LEU A 48 1.02 0.75 4.97
CA LEU A 48 0.61 1.81 4.04
C LEU A 48 0.91 3.19 4.64
N GLU A 49 0.51 3.41 5.89
CA GLU A 49 0.82 4.63 6.66
C GLU A 49 2.33 4.86 6.79
N SER A 50 3.09 3.81 7.07
CA SER A 50 4.55 3.88 7.10
C SER A 50 5.12 4.33 5.76
N LEU A 51 4.63 3.79 4.65
CA LEU A 51 5.07 4.18 3.30
C LEU A 51 4.66 5.62 2.95
N GLU A 52 3.54 6.13 3.46
CA GLU A 52 3.19 7.55 3.38
C GLU A 52 4.20 8.43 4.08
N SER A 53 4.53 8.08 5.33
CA SER A 53 5.44 8.88 6.16
C SER A 53 6.84 8.96 5.55
N LEU A 54 7.19 7.98 4.72
CA LEU A 54 8.43 7.91 3.94
C LEU A 54 8.34 8.65 2.59
N GLY A 55 7.20 9.24 2.25
CA GLY A 55 6.95 9.94 0.98
C GLY A 55 6.87 9.02 -0.23
N ILE A 56 6.66 7.71 -0.02
CA ILE A 56 6.62 6.70 -1.10
C ILE A 56 5.20 6.58 -1.65
N LEU A 57 4.20 6.71 -0.78
CA LEU A 57 2.79 6.75 -1.14
C LEU A 57 2.19 8.09 -0.75
N VAL A 58 1.05 8.39 -1.35
CA VAL A 58 0.16 9.46 -0.91
C VAL A 58 -1.22 8.85 -0.71
N SER A 59 -1.96 9.35 0.27
CA SER A 59 -3.35 8.98 0.45
C SER A 59 -4.29 10.18 0.32
N HIS A 60 -5.54 9.88 -0.01
CA HIS A 60 -6.66 10.82 0.15
C HIS A 60 -7.86 10.06 0.71
N THR A 61 -8.72 10.76 1.45
CA THR A 61 -9.94 10.18 2.02
C THR A 61 -11.15 10.85 1.41
N GLU A 62 -12.04 10.04 0.82
CA GLU A 62 -13.30 10.49 0.25
C GLU A 62 -14.42 9.58 0.77
N ALA A 63 -15.54 10.17 1.22
CA ALA A 63 -16.70 9.42 1.74
C ALA A 63 -16.33 8.34 2.78
N ASN A 64 -15.40 8.66 3.70
CA ASN A 64 -14.84 7.76 4.72
C ASN A 64 -14.06 6.56 4.18
N VAL A 65 -13.63 6.59 2.92
CA VAL A 65 -12.75 5.58 2.32
C VAL A 65 -11.40 6.22 2.03
N THR A 66 -10.35 5.74 2.68
CA THR A 66 -8.98 6.13 2.39
C THR A 66 -8.45 5.31 1.22
N ARG A 67 -7.95 6.00 0.20
CA ARG A 67 -7.29 5.41 -0.96
C ARG A 67 -5.84 5.84 -1.03
N TRP A 68 -5.00 4.87 -1.36
CA TRP A 68 -3.55 4.98 -1.45
C TRP A 68 -3.11 4.86 -2.89
N HIS A 69 -2.21 5.73 -3.33
CA HIS A 69 -1.56 5.58 -4.63
C HIS A 69 -0.06 5.82 -4.48
N TYR A 70 0.69 5.30 -5.45
CA TYR A 70 2.12 5.57 -5.50
C TYR A 70 2.35 7.07 -5.65
N ALA A 71 3.30 7.63 -4.89
CA ALA A 71 3.76 8.97 -5.15
C ALA A 71 4.45 8.93 -6.52
N GLU A 72 3.76 9.35 -7.58
CA GLU A 72 4.44 9.67 -8.82
C GLU A 72 5.50 10.70 -8.45
N LEU A 73 6.76 10.44 -8.81
CA LEU A 73 7.76 11.49 -8.88
C LEU A 73 7.08 12.59 -9.70
N GLN A 74 6.66 13.68 -9.05
CA GLN A 74 6.25 14.87 -9.75
C GLN A 74 7.48 15.33 -10.53
N GLN A 75 7.68 14.77 -11.73
CA GLN A 75 8.49 15.41 -12.74
C GLN A 75 7.68 16.63 -13.13
N ALA A 76 7.98 17.72 -12.44
CA ALA A 76 7.66 19.04 -12.90
C ALA A 76 8.15 19.17 -14.34
N SER A 77 7.22 19.35 -15.26
CA SER A 77 7.40 20.03 -16.54
C SER A 77 6.05 20.45 -17.07
#